data_AF-A0A3E2TYI4-F1
#
_entry.id   AF-A0A3E2TYI4-F1
#
_cell.length_a   1.000
_cell.length_b   1.000
_cell.length_c   1.000
_cell.angle_alpha   90.00
_cell.angle_beta   90.00
_cell.angle_gamma   90.00
#
_symmetry.space_group_name_H-M   'P 1'
#
loop_
_entity.id
_entity.type
_entity.pdbx_description
1 polymer ?
#
loop_
_entity_poly.entity_id
_entity_poly.type
_entity_poly.pdbx_seq_one_letter_code
_entity_poly.pdbx_strand_id
1 'polypeptide(L)'
;MELSRRDFMRSTAAFTAVASVLGTSGIAFAQDADQNCLVKVDSPDRNALAKRFKVGSAAGVEYYAYNPRRYAPALKGKLPLIVFLHGEDGVGPNGTQLTANDGATFYISDEMIQKNPTYLFAPQCPGKNWTDPDTVTALKSAIDSYVAAHRIDPDRIYIEGMSMGGTGVWNMILAYPYYFAAAIPMCGMVPAQWYNVPGAFEAIKNTPVWAYHCKDDPEMPEAETAKAVQALKDAGCSCVKYEGFTAGSMPEPHKVWERVYSIGTPYNWMFTQSLTRTQHGKLNPNMMFSHYPVKYNITRVMDFGMDTLWVLDLGKEALVIDTAMGGSGAADLYAYLRENVLTNPDAELDILLTHKHGDHILGIPSLLKSGKVRRTYIHPDDREEFVSTMKSYFGLTAEDMKLENIVDGDTVRIGSEELEVVAVPGHTKGSAVFFYKDYIFTGDAVGSGDLFMLEAATDTYLPGLEHFMAEVLLRNEDVDYELLTGHWENLNPFSVEYLRHMLILVKGVIRGDIPIGYYTRKPGRWAGYLDANIFYPYAVLSYENEK
;
A
#
# COMPACT_ATOMS: atom_id res chain seq x y z
N MET A 1 37.14 -5.75 -32.25
CA MET A 1 36.64 -7.11 -31.98
C MET A 1 35.51 -6.92 -30.99
N GLU A 2 34.28 -6.79 -31.48
CA GLU A 2 33.10 -6.58 -30.64
C GLU A 2 32.80 -7.89 -29.89
N LEU A 3 32.97 -7.87 -28.57
CA LEU A 3 32.46 -8.94 -27.71
C LEU A 3 30.96 -8.74 -27.58
N SER A 4 30.17 -9.79 -27.78
CA SER A 4 28.72 -9.70 -27.61
C SER A 4 28.37 -9.43 -26.14
N ARG A 5 27.26 -8.71 -25.85
CA ARG A 5 26.74 -8.50 -24.47
C ARG A 5 26.64 -9.81 -23.67
N ARG A 6 26.39 -10.94 -24.35
CA ARG A 6 26.36 -12.29 -23.79
C ARG A 6 27.73 -12.80 -23.28
N ASP A 7 28.82 -12.35 -23.89
CA ASP A 7 30.18 -12.79 -23.54
C ASP A 7 30.81 -11.98 -22.40
N PHE A 8 30.39 -10.72 -22.22
CA PHE A 8 30.81 -9.88 -21.09
C PHE A 8 30.29 -10.42 -19.74
N MET A 9 29.08 -10.97 -19.74
CA MET A 9 28.35 -11.48 -18.57
C MET A 9 28.91 -12.78 -17.98
N ARG A 10 29.75 -13.53 -18.73
CA ARG A 10 30.36 -14.79 -18.24
C ARG A 10 31.69 -14.60 -17.53
N SER A 11 32.22 -13.38 -17.50
CA SER A 11 33.50 -13.05 -16.89
C SER A 11 33.30 -12.55 -15.46
N THR A 12 33.70 -13.37 -14.48
CA THR A 12 33.77 -13.00 -13.04
C THR A 12 34.56 -11.72 -12.77
N ALA A 13 35.42 -11.29 -13.70
CA ALA A 13 36.22 -10.06 -13.59
C ALA A 13 35.43 -8.76 -13.87
N ALA A 14 34.32 -8.83 -14.61
CA ALA A 14 33.46 -7.66 -14.86
C ALA A 14 32.63 -7.32 -13.60
N PHE A 15 32.20 -8.34 -12.87
CA PHE A 15 31.50 -8.24 -11.59
C PHE A 15 32.34 -7.53 -10.51
N THR A 16 33.65 -7.79 -10.45
CA THR A 16 34.56 -7.18 -9.48
C THR A 16 34.80 -5.69 -9.74
N ALA A 17 34.68 -5.22 -10.99
CA ALA A 17 34.88 -3.82 -11.35
C ALA A 17 33.73 -2.93 -10.86
N VAL A 18 32.48 -3.39 -10.97
CA VAL A 18 31.29 -2.68 -10.46
C VAL A 18 31.30 -2.61 -8.93
N ALA A 19 31.77 -3.67 -8.25
CA ALA A 19 31.93 -3.69 -6.80
C ALA A 19 32.95 -2.66 -6.27
N SER A 20 33.93 -2.24 -7.08
CA SER A 20 34.94 -1.24 -6.69
C SER A 20 34.45 0.22 -6.78
N VAL A 21 33.39 0.48 -7.56
CA VAL A 21 32.80 1.83 -7.72
C VAL A 21 31.83 2.17 -6.58
N LEU A 22 31.32 1.16 -5.86
CA LEU A 22 30.34 1.32 -4.76
C LEU A 22 30.94 1.73 -3.40
N GLY A 23 32.16 2.28 -3.37
CA GLY A 23 32.65 3.06 -2.22
C GLY A 23 32.65 2.35 -0.86
N THR A 24 33.51 1.34 -0.68
CA THR A 24 33.85 0.82 0.65
C THR A 24 34.78 1.79 1.37
N SER A 25 34.24 2.86 1.96
CA SER A 25 34.96 3.64 2.96
C SER A 25 33.98 4.20 4.00
N GLY A 26 33.82 3.45 5.09
CA GLY A 26 33.41 3.93 6.41
C GLY A 26 32.08 4.68 6.48
N ILE A 27 30.95 3.97 6.39
CA ILE A 27 29.69 4.47 6.95
C ILE A 27 29.69 4.06 8.41
N ALA A 28 29.86 5.03 9.32
CA ALA A 28 29.71 4.80 10.74
C ALA A 28 28.24 4.54 11.05
N PHE A 29 27.89 3.29 11.36
CA PHE A 29 26.58 2.95 11.89
C PHE A 29 26.45 3.55 13.30
N ALA A 30 25.43 4.39 13.49
CA ALA A 30 25.11 4.96 14.79
C ALA A 30 24.83 3.84 15.81
N GLN A 31 25.50 3.93 16.96
CA GLN A 31 25.65 2.86 17.93
C GLN A 31 24.49 2.75 18.94
N ASP A 32 23.28 3.17 18.55
CA ASP A 32 22.11 3.20 19.44
C ASP A 32 21.06 2.20 18.95
N ALA A 33 21.40 0.91 18.98
CA ALA A 33 20.44 -0.18 18.87
C ALA A 33 19.92 -0.53 20.27
N ASP A 34 19.12 0.37 20.84
CA ASP A 34 18.29 0.03 21.99
C ASP A 34 17.03 -0.71 21.52
N GLN A 35 16.66 -1.70 22.32
CA GLN A 35 15.67 -2.75 22.05
C GLN A 35 14.34 -2.18 21.53
N ASN A 36 13.81 -2.85 20.50
CA ASN A 36 12.69 -2.45 19.63
C ASN A 36 13.09 -1.38 18.60
N CYS A 37 13.49 -1.83 17.40
CA CYS A 37 13.63 -1.01 16.20
C CYS A 37 12.26 -0.43 15.79
N LEU A 38 11.81 0.59 16.53
CA LEU A 38 10.85 1.56 16.05
C LEU A 38 11.51 2.21 14.83
N VAL A 39 10.85 2.12 13.68
CA VAL A 39 11.16 2.99 12.55
C VAL A 39 10.95 4.41 13.06
N LYS A 40 12.02 5.10 13.47
CA LYS A 40 11.99 6.55 13.62
C LYS A 40 11.92 7.11 12.21
N VAL A 41 10.70 7.18 11.67
CA VAL A 41 10.40 8.24 10.72
C VAL A 41 10.63 9.52 11.53
N ASP A 42 11.54 10.40 11.08
CA ASP A 42 11.65 11.74 11.66
C ASP A 42 10.29 12.41 11.51
N SER A 43 9.43 12.27 12.52
CA SER A 43 8.14 12.93 12.52
C SER A 43 8.41 14.41 12.80
N PRO A 44 7.89 15.33 11.96
CA PRO A 44 8.07 16.75 12.22
C PRO A 44 7.50 17.08 13.60
N ASP A 45 8.12 18.02 14.31
CA ASP A 45 7.71 18.40 15.68
C ASP A 45 6.19 18.62 15.77
N ARG A 46 5.50 17.71 16.44
CA ARG A 46 4.04 17.73 16.65
C ARG A 46 3.57 19.06 17.21
N ASN A 47 4.32 19.65 18.15
CA ASN A 47 3.95 20.95 18.74
C ASN A 47 4.08 22.09 17.75
N ALA A 48 5.02 22.00 16.80
CA ALA A 48 5.12 22.95 15.70
C ALA A 48 3.96 22.78 14.69
N LEU A 49 3.61 21.55 14.35
CA LEU A 49 2.48 21.24 13.46
C LEU A 49 1.13 21.65 14.06
N ALA A 50 0.91 21.44 15.36
CA ALA A 50 -0.32 21.83 16.06
C ALA A 50 -0.64 23.34 15.93
N LYS A 51 0.39 24.20 15.82
CA LYS A 51 0.21 25.66 15.60
C LYS A 51 -0.41 26.00 14.25
N ARG A 52 -0.43 25.05 13.30
CA ARG A 52 -1.05 25.22 11.97
C ARG A 52 -2.58 25.16 12.00
N PHE A 53 -3.16 24.65 13.09
CA PHE A 53 -4.61 24.56 13.26
C PHE A 53 -5.24 25.88 13.71
N LYS A 54 -6.55 26.01 13.47
CA LYS A 54 -7.38 27.07 14.07
C LYS A 54 -8.51 26.49 14.88
N VAL A 55 -8.76 27.14 16.01
CA VAL A 55 -9.89 26.87 16.88
C VAL A 55 -11.22 27.23 16.17
N GLY A 56 -12.25 26.43 16.41
CA GLY A 56 -13.62 26.69 16.03
C GLY A 56 -14.59 26.00 16.98
N SER A 57 -15.88 26.31 16.83
CA SER A 57 -16.96 25.64 17.55
C SER A 57 -18.20 25.57 16.67
N ALA A 58 -18.91 24.44 16.71
CA ALA A 58 -20.18 24.24 16.02
C ALA A 58 -21.02 23.20 16.76
N ALA A 59 -22.33 23.42 16.86
CA ALA A 59 -23.27 22.49 17.51
C ALA A 59 -22.86 22.04 18.94
N GLY A 60 -22.17 22.91 19.70
CA GLY A 60 -21.69 22.58 21.05
C GLY A 60 -20.40 21.76 21.08
N VAL A 61 -19.79 21.47 19.93
CA VAL A 61 -18.49 20.79 19.80
C VAL A 61 -17.41 21.83 19.57
N GLU A 62 -16.43 21.91 20.46
CA GLU A 62 -15.20 22.64 20.23
C GLU A 62 -14.25 21.81 19.38
N TYR A 63 -13.51 22.45 18.47
CA TYR A 63 -12.58 21.74 17.60
C TYR A 63 -11.38 22.61 17.22
N TYR A 64 -10.35 21.93 16.71
CA TYR A 64 -9.31 22.52 15.90
C TYR A 64 -9.40 21.99 14.47
N ALA A 65 -9.20 22.86 13.49
CA ALA A 65 -9.21 22.46 12.09
C ALA A 65 -8.04 23.04 11.31
N TYR A 66 -7.53 22.25 10.37
CA TYR A 66 -6.48 22.60 9.45
C TYR A 66 -7.05 22.81 8.05
N ASN A 67 -6.57 23.85 7.37
CA ASN A 67 -6.91 24.17 5.99
C ASN A 67 -5.63 24.19 5.14
N PRO A 68 -5.45 23.24 4.21
CA PRO A 68 -4.21 23.09 3.45
C PRO A 68 -3.90 24.32 2.58
N ARG A 69 -4.93 25.08 2.19
CA ARG A 69 -4.80 26.26 1.32
C ARG A 69 -4.08 27.43 1.99
N ARG A 70 -3.96 27.41 3.32
CA ARG A 70 -3.17 28.41 4.05
C ARG A 70 -1.66 28.23 3.87
N TYR A 71 -1.24 27.01 3.54
CA TYR A 71 0.16 26.62 3.38
C TYR A 71 0.49 26.33 1.91
N ALA A 72 -0.51 25.94 1.11
CA ALA A 72 -0.41 25.78 -0.34
C ALA A 72 -1.56 26.51 -1.08
N PRO A 73 -1.48 27.84 -1.26
CA PRO A 73 -2.56 28.64 -1.86
C PRO A 73 -2.88 28.28 -3.32
N ALA A 74 -1.95 27.64 -4.04
CA ALA A 74 -2.10 27.26 -5.44
C ALA A 74 -3.04 26.06 -5.66
N LEU A 75 -3.41 25.33 -4.60
CA LEU A 75 -4.35 24.20 -4.68
C LEU A 75 -5.66 24.64 -5.35
N LYS A 76 -6.32 23.76 -6.10
CA LYS A 76 -7.60 24.05 -6.79
C LYS A 76 -8.66 23.02 -6.37
N GLY A 77 -9.88 23.13 -6.91
CA GLY A 77 -10.94 22.12 -6.73
C GLY A 77 -11.50 22.00 -5.31
N LYS A 78 -12.17 20.87 -5.05
CA LYS A 78 -12.55 20.38 -3.73
C LYS A 78 -11.48 19.39 -3.24
N LEU A 79 -11.19 19.39 -1.94
CA LEU A 79 -10.18 18.50 -1.33
C LEU A 79 -10.82 17.57 -0.29
N PRO A 80 -10.22 16.42 0.02
CA PRO A 80 -10.69 15.53 1.08
C PRO A 80 -10.73 16.20 2.46
N LEU A 81 -11.47 15.57 3.38
CA LEU A 81 -11.48 15.90 4.81
C LEU A 81 -11.18 14.64 5.61
N ILE A 82 -10.24 14.73 6.55
CA ILE A 82 -10.06 13.73 7.61
C ILE A 82 -10.71 14.24 8.89
N VAL A 83 -11.59 13.44 9.49
CA VAL A 83 -12.15 13.65 10.82
C VAL A 83 -11.38 12.75 11.79
N PHE A 84 -10.67 13.34 12.75
CA PHE A 84 -9.84 12.64 13.72
C PHE A 84 -10.51 12.60 15.11
N LEU A 85 -10.82 11.42 15.63
CA LEU A 85 -11.36 11.22 16.97
C LEU A 85 -10.26 10.77 17.94
N HIS A 86 -9.92 11.62 18.90
CA HIS A 86 -8.87 11.32 19.89
C HIS A 86 -9.29 10.20 20.87
N GLY A 87 -8.29 9.52 21.47
CA GLY A 87 -8.49 8.56 22.54
C GLY A 87 -8.72 9.23 23.91
N GLU A 88 -8.67 8.47 25.00
CA GLU A 88 -8.77 9.08 26.35
C GLU A 88 -7.60 10.03 26.65
N ASP A 89 -6.44 9.80 26.02
CA ASP A 89 -5.25 10.64 26.07
C ASP A 89 -5.49 12.08 25.59
N GLY A 90 -6.43 12.28 24.67
CA GLY A 90 -6.84 13.58 24.16
C GLY A 90 -7.89 14.30 25.00
N VAL A 91 -8.40 13.69 26.08
CA VAL A 91 -9.43 14.32 26.94
C VAL A 91 -8.81 15.46 27.74
N GLY A 92 -9.37 16.67 27.59
CA GLY A 92 -8.93 17.84 28.35
C GLY A 92 -9.48 19.14 27.76
N PRO A 93 -8.83 20.28 28.06
CA PRO A 93 -9.13 21.54 27.40
C PRO A 93 -8.97 21.43 25.88
N ASN A 94 -9.75 22.21 25.12
CA ASN A 94 -9.61 22.24 23.67
C ASN A 94 -8.18 22.63 23.26
N GLY A 95 -7.50 21.73 22.54
CA GLY A 95 -6.10 21.79 22.15
C GLY A 95 -5.33 20.52 22.51
N THR A 96 -5.74 19.81 23.57
CA THR A 96 -5.09 18.55 24.00
C THR A 96 -5.12 17.48 22.91
N GLN A 97 -6.20 17.41 22.12
CA GLN A 97 -6.36 16.48 21.01
C GLN A 97 -5.32 16.66 19.89
N LEU A 98 -4.59 17.78 19.84
CA LEU A 98 -3.54 18.01 18.85
C LEU A 98 -2.15 17.56 19.31
N THR A 99 -1.94 17.41 20.62
CA THR A 99 -0.60 17.22 21.21
C THR A 99 -0.43 15.91 21.96
N ALA A 100 -1.53 15.20 22.26
CA ALA A 100 -1.48 13.90 22.96
C ALA A 100 -0.79 12.82 22.11
N ASN A 101 -1.11 12.76 20.82
CA ASN A 101 -0.57 11.81 19.85
C ASN A 101 -0.56 12.43 18.44
N ASP A 102 -0.09 11.68 17.45
CA ASP A 102 0.13 12.19 16.09
C ASP A 102 -1.12 12.15 15.18
N GLY A 103 -2.28 11.67 15.63
CA GLY A 103 -3.43 11.46 14.74
C GLY A 103 -3.92 12.73 14.03
N ALA A 104 -3.94 13.86 14.73
CA ALA A 104 -4.24 15.13 14.07
C ALA A 104 -3.08 15.66 13.21
N THR A 105 -1.82 15.42 13.59
CA THR A 105 -0.67 16.11 13.00
C THR A 105 0.03 15.34 11.88
N PHE A 106 -0.11 14.02 11.82
CA PHE A 106 0.54 13.14 10.86
C PHE A 106 0.30 13.60 9.41
N TYR A 107 -0.94 13.95 9.08
CA TYR A 107 -1.38 14.27 7.72
C TYR A 107 -1.00 15.67 7.21
N ILE A 108 -0.39 16.52 8.05
CA ILE A 108 -0.22 17.95 7.75
C ILE A 108 1.24 18.40 7.66
N SER A 109 2.17 17.45 7.63
CA SER A 109 3.56 17.73 7.27
C SER A 109 3.65 18.25 5.83
N ASP A 110 4.73 18.96 5.51
CA ASP A 110 4.90 19.50 4.16
C ASP A 110 4.97 18.38 3.11
N GLU A 111 5.58 17.24 3.45
CA GLU A 111 5.60 16.04 2.62
C GLU A 111 4.20 15.48 2.39
N MET A 112 3.40 15.30 3.45
CA MET A 112 2.05 14.73 3.33
C MET A 112 1.13 15.65 2.53
N ILE A 113 1.26 16.96 2.67
CA ILE A 113 0.46 17.94 1.92
C ILE A 113 0.86 17.99 0.44
N GLN A 114 2.14 17.82 0.12
CA GLN A 114 2.57 17.68 -1.27
C GLN A 114 2.02 16.39 -1.90
N LYS A 115 1.95 15.32 -1.11
CA LYS A 115 1.43 14.01 -1.52
C LYS A 115 -0.09 14.00 -1.70
N ASN A 116 -0.86 14.24 -0.64
CA ASN A 116 -2.31 14.36 -0.69
C ASN A 116 -2.80 15.55 0.15
N PRO A 117 -3.03 16.72 -0.47
CA PRO A 117 -3.50 17.90 0.25
C PRO A 117 -4.91 17.67 0.81
N THR A 118 -5.06 17.79 2.13
CA THR A 118 -6.29 17.44 2.84
C THR A 118 -6.67 18.47 3.90
N TYR A 119 -7.97 18.64 4.14
CA TYR A 119 -8.47 19.28 5.36
C TYR A 119 -8.39 18.29 6.52
N LEU A 120 -8.16 18.80 7.73
CA LEU A 120 -8.25 17.99 8.95
C LEU A 120 -9.16 18.66 9.97
N PHE A 121 -10.04 17.89 10.58
CA PHE A 121 -10.98 18.33 11.61
C PHE A 121 -10.80 17.47 12.86
N ALA A 122 -10.28 18.08 13.92
CA ALA A 122 -9.95 17.45 15.20
C ALA A 122 -10.86 18.00 16.30
N PRO A 123 -12.08 17.44 16.47
CA PRO A 123 -12.98 17.81 17.56
C PRO A 123 -12.40 17.42 18.92
N GLN A 124 -12.69 18.22 19.94
CA GLN A 124 -12.57 17.82 21.34
C GLN A 124 -13.86 17.10 21.73
N CYS A 125 -13.78 15.92 22.34
CA CYS A 125 -14.95 15.19 22.80
C CYS A 125 -15.77 16.10 23.76
N PRO A 126 -17.02 16.46 23.42
CA PRO A 126 -17.82 17.39 24.22
C PRO A 126 -18.38 16.74 25.51
N GLY A 127 -18.34 15.41 25.60
CA GLY A 127 -18.87 14.61 26.69
C GLY A 127 -17.83 13.68 27.31
N LYS A 128 -18.30 12.54 27.87
CA LYS A 128 -17.42 11.53 28.48
C LYS A 128 -16.88 10.53 27.48
N ASN A 129 -17.56 10.34 26.34
CA ASN A 129 -17.19 9.40 25.30
C ASN A 129 -17.76 9.85 23.94
N TRP A 130 -17.29 9.21 22.86
CA TRP A 130 -17.77 9.45 21.49
C TRP A 130 -19.04 8.67 21.11
N THR A 131 -19.61 7.90 22.03
CA THR A 131 -20.72 6.97 21.77
C THR A 131 -22.08 7.46 22.27
N ASP A 132 -22.09 8.46 23.15
CA ASP A 132 -23.29 9.12 23.65
C ASP A 132 -24.11 9.69 22.47
N PRO A 133 -25.44 9.43 22.38
CA PRO A 133 -26.26 9.86 21.24
C PRO A 133 -26.23 11.37 20.93
N ASP A 134 -26.19 12.21 21.97
CA ASP A 134 -26.08 13.65 21.83
C ASP A 134 -24.71 14.06 21.27
N THR A 135 -23.64 13.41 21.73
CA THR A 135 -22.27 13.62 21.20
C THR A 135 -22.20 13.25 19.72
N VAL A 136 -22.77 12.12 19.33
CA VAL A 136 -22.81 11.65 17.92
C VAL A 136 -23.54 12.65 17.03
N THR A 137 -24.72 13.12 17.47
CA THR A 137 -25.54 14.08 16.72
C THR A 137 -24.86 15.45 16.60
N ALA A 138 -24.27 15.92 17.70
CA ALA A 138 -23.53 17.18 17.74
C ALA A 138 -22.28 17.13 16.84
N LEU A 139 -21.52 16.03 16.90
CA LEU A 139 -20.33 15.79 16.07
C LEU A 139 -20.69 15.80 14.58
N LYS A 140 -21.73 15.04 14.17
CA LYS A 140 -22.19 15.05 12.79
C LYS A 140 -22.57 16.45 12.31
N SER A 141 -23.31 17.19 13.12
CA SER A 141 -23.75 18.55 12.79
C SER A 141 -22.56 19.53 12.69
N ALA A 142 -21.53 19.36 13.53
CA ALA A 142 -20.31 20.15 13.47
C ALA A 142 -19.51 19.85 12.20
N ILE A 143 -19.38 18.58 11.82
CA ILE A 143 -18.72 18.17 10.56
C ILE A 143 -19.48 18.74 9.36
N ASP A 144 -20.81 18.61 9.30
CA ASP A 144 -21.63 19.16 8.21
C ASP A 144 -21.45 20.68 8.07
N SER A 145 -21.44 21.39 9.20
CA SER A 145 -21.21 22.84 9.22
C SER A 145 -19.83 23.20 8.68
N TYR A 146 -18.80 22.44 9.06
CA TYR A 146 -17.44 22.65 8.58
C TYR A 146 -17.32 22.35 7.08
N VAL A 147 -17.90 21.24 6.60
CA VAL A 147 -17.95 20.86 5.18
C VAL A 147 -18.65 21.93 4.35
N ALA A 148 -19.81 22.42 4.80
CA ALA A 148 -20.56 23.46 4.09
C ALA A 148 -19.82 24.80 4.00
N ALA A 149 -18.99 25.12 5.00
CA ALA A 149 -18.22 26.36 5.04
C ALA A 149 -16.91 26.34 4.22
N HIS A 150 -16.49 25.18 3.71
CA HIS A 150 -15.20 25.00 3.06
C HIS A 150 -15.31 24.31 1.70
N ARG A 151 -14.24 24.36 0.91
CA ARG A 151 -14.15 23.67 -0.39
C ARG A 151 -13.77 22.20 -0.20
N ILE A 152 -14.58 21.48 0.57
CA ILE A 152 -14.40 20.06 0.87
C ILE A 152 -15.16 19.21 -0.14
N ASP A 153 -14.57 18.08 -0.49
CA ASP A 153 -15.17 17.06 -1.33
C ASP A 153 -16.08 16.17 -0.48
N PRO A 154 -17.42 16.26 -0.62
CA PRO A 154 -18.33 15.46 0.21
C PRO A 154 -18.21 13.96 -0.05
N ASP A 155 -17.64 13.55 -1.18
CA ASP A 155 -17.45 12.15 -1.54
C ASP A 155 -16.11 11.59 -1.03
N ARG A 156 -15.32 12.41 -0.33
CA ARG A 156 -14.02 12.06 0.28
C ARG A 156 -13.89 12.65 1.69
N ILE A 157 -14.88 12.34 2.53
CA ILE A 157 -14.81 12.54 3.97
C ILE A 157 -14.38 11.22 4.59
N TYR A 158 -13.26 11.22 5.29
CA TYR A 158 -12.69 10.08 5.99
C TYR A 158 -12.83 10.26 7.50
N ILE A 159 -12.84 9.15 8.23
CA ILE A 159 -12.86 9.17 9.69
C ILE A 159 -11.85 8.19 10.27
N GLU A 160 -11.13 8.61 11.28
CA GLU A 160 -10.20 7.76 12.01
C GLU A 160 -10.18 8.11 13.49
N GLY A 161 -9.61 7.22 14.28
CA GLY A 161 -9.49 7.42 15.72
C GLY A 161 -8.96 6.19 16.42
N MET A 162 -8.56 6.39 17.67
CA MET A 162 -7.89 5.37 18.48
C MET A 162 -8.56 5.17 19.84
N SER A 163 -8.54 3.94 20.37
CA SER A 163 -9.09 3.62 21.70
C SER A 163 -10.54 4.10 21.85
N MET A 164 -10.83 5.03 22.78
CA MET A 164 -12.13 5.72 22.88
C MET A 164 -12.59 6.29 21.53
N GLY A 165 -11.69 6.95 20.79
CA GLY A 165 -11.91 7.47 19.45
C GLY A 165 -12.12 6.39 18.40
N GLY A 166 -11.44 5.25 18.50
CA GLY A 166 -11.63 4.10 17.62
C GLY A 166 -13.01 3.47 17.79
N THR A 167 -13.50 3.44 19.03
CA THR A 167 -14.90 3.08 19.35
C THR A 167 -15.88 4.11 18.78
N GLY A 168 -15.52 5.40 18.83
CA GLY A 168 -16.26 6.49 18.18
C GLY A 168 -16.36 6.33 16.65
N VAL A 169 -15.28 5.91 15.99
CA VAL A 169 -15.26 5.64 14.53
C VAL A 169 -16.30 4.57 14.18
N TRP A 170 -16.26 3.43 14.87
CA TRP A 170 -17.25 2.35 14.70
C TRP A 170 -18.68 2.85 14.87
N ASN A 171 -18.92 3.62 15.94
CA ASN A 171 -20.23 4.16 16.23
C ASN A 171 -20.72 5.16 15.16
N MET A 172 -19.83 6.01 14.66
CA MET A 172 -20.16 7.01 13.63
C MET A 172 -20.52 6.38 12.29
N ILE A 173 -19.79 5.36 11.84
CA ILE A 173 -20.10 4.69 10.57
C ILE A 173 -21.40 3.87 10.64
N LEU A 174 -21.72 3.30 11.80
CA LEU A 174 -22.98 2.58 12.02
C LEU A 174 -24.17 3.54 12.18
N ALA A 175 -23.98 4.70 12.83
CA ALA A 175 -25.00 5.72 12.99
C ALA A 175 -25.31 6.48 11.68
N TYR A 176 -24.30 6.69 10.84
CA TYR A 176 -24.43 7.39 9.56
C TYR A 176 -23.84 6.57 8.40
N PRO A 177 -24.49 5.47 7.99
CA PRO A 177 -24.07 4.70 6.82
C PRO A 177 -23.95 5.60 5.58
N TYR A 178 -22.97 5.30 4.72
CA TYR A 178 -22.70 6.01 3.46
C TYR A 178 -22.21 7.46 3.59
N TYR A 179 -21.94 7.94 4.80
CA TYR A 179 -21.43 9.31 4.99
C TYR A 179 -19.91 9.40 4.83
N PHE A 180 -19.17 8.40 5.30
CA PHE A 180 -17.71 8.37 5.22
C PHE A 180 -17.25 7.49 4.05
N ALA A 181 -16.29 7.99 3.28
CA ALA A 181 -15.69 7.26 2.17
C ALA A 181 -14.75 6.14 2.63
N ALA A 182 -14.16 6.28 3.82
CA ALA A 182 -13.32 5.27 4.47
C ALA A 182 -13.26 5.51 5.97
N ALA A 183 -13.00 4.43 6.72
CA ALA A 183 -12.81 4.48 8.17
C ALA A 183 -11.58 3.69 8.64
N ILE A 184 -10.82 4.27 9.56
CA ILE A 184 -9.66 3.64 10.22
C ILE A 184 -9.88 3.63 11.74
N PRO A 185 -10.58 2.62 12.28
CA PRO A 185 -10.66 2.40 13.72
C PRO A 185 -9.40 1.69 14.23
N MET A 186 -8.71 2.30 15.21
CA MET A 186 -7.54 1.74 15.87
C MET A 186 -7.90 1.36 17.31
N CYS A 187 -7.59 0.12 17.71
CA CYS A 187 -7.81 -0.43 19.06
C CYS A 187 -9.15 -0.04 19.71
N GLY A 188 -10.25 -0.12 18.95
CA GLY A 188 -11.59 0.25 19.39
C GLY A 188 -12.62 -0.88 19.23
N MET A 189 -13.75 -0.78 19.93
CA MET A 189 -14.84 -1.75 19.88
C MET A 189 -16.08 -1.19 19.18
N VAL A 190 -16.98 -2.07 18.73
CA VAL A 190 -18.34 -1.65 18.35
C VAL A 190 -19.21 -1.60 19.61
N PRO A 191 -19.91 -0.47 19.89
CA PRO A 191 -20.82 -0.41 21.02
C PRO A 191 -21.87 -1.53 21.00
N ALA A 192 -22.07 -2.18 22.14
CA ALA A 192 -22.81 -3.45 22.24
C ALA A 192 -24.24 -3.39 21.67
N GLN A 193 -24.89 -2.23 21.69
CA GLN A 193 -26.23 -2.04 21.13
C GLN A 193 -26.32 -2.37 19.64
N TRP A 194 -25.27 -2.12 18.86
CA TRP A 194 -25.30 -2.30 17.41
C TRP A 194 -25.41 -3.76 16.98
N TYR A 195 -24.88 -4.69 17.78
CA TYR A 195 -25.06 -6.13 17.53
C TYR A 195 -26.52 -6.59 17.63
N ASN A 196 -27.38 -5.78 18.26
CA ASN A 196 -28.80 -6.07 18.41
C ASN A 196 -29.69 -5.26 17.45
N VAL A 197 -29.12 -4.39 16.62
CA VAL A 197 -29.86 -3.61 15.61
C VAL A 197 -29.91 -4.40 14.31
N PRO A 198 -31.09 -4.89 13.87
CA PRO A 198 -31.19 -5.66 12.64
C PRO A 198 -30.73 -4.85 11.43
N GLY A 199 -29.87 -5.43 10.58
CA GLY A 199 -29.41 -4.80 9.34
C GLY A 199 -28.28 -3.78 9.52
N ALA A 200 -27.78 -3.54 10.75
CA ALA A 200 -26.79 -2.48 11.00
C ALA A 200 -25.46 -2.71 10.27
N PHE A 201 -24.94 -3.95 10.29
CA PHE A 201 -23.70 -4.30 9.61
C PHE A 201 -23.90 -4.42 8.09
N GLU A 202 -25.06 -4.91 7.64
CA GLU A 202 -25.42 -4.99 6.23
C GLU A 202 -25.50 -3.60 5.58
N ALA A 203 -25.94 -2.58 6.32
CA ALA A 203 -25.98 -1.21 5.85
C ALA A 203 -24.58 -0.66 5.53
N ILE A 204 -23.55 -1.11 6.24
CA ILE A 204 -22.17 -0.64 6.07
C ILE A 204 -21.23 -1.65 5.41
N LYS A 205 -21.73 -2.79 4.91
CA LYS A 205 -20.89 -3.88 4.37
C LYS A 205 -20.01 -3.51 3.18
N ASN A 206 -20.29 -2.39 2.52
CA ASN A 206 -19.50 -1.86 1.41
C ASN A 206 -18.72 -0.59 1.81
N THR A 207 -18.69 -0.23 3.09
CA THR A 207 -17.87 0.85 3.60
C THR A 207 -16.42 0.36 3.68
N PRO A 208 -15.46 1.02 3.04
CA PRO A 208 -14.05 0.72 3.22
C PRO A 208 -13.64 0.92 4.69
N VAL A 209 -13.28 -0.16 5.37
CA VAL A 209 -12.80 -0.15 6.75
C VAL A 209 -11.45 -0.87 6.79
N TRP A 210 -10.43 -0.21 7.37
CA TRP A 210 -9.18 -0.87 7.71
C TRP A 210 -8.95 -0.73 9.22
N ALA A 211 -9.23 -1.80 9.95
CA ALA A 211 -9.12 -1.84 11.40
C ALA A 211 -7.72 -2.29 11.84
N TYR A 212 -7.24 -1.75 12.96
CA TYR A 212 -5.91 -2.05 13.51
C TYR A 212 -5.98 -2.36 15.00
N HIS A 213 -5.22 -3.37 15.46
CA HIS A 213 -5.11 -3.70 16.88
C HIS A 213 -3.80 -4.46 17.17
N CYS A 214 -3.23 -4.34 18.37
CA CYS A 214 -2.16 -5.23 18.84
C CYS A 214 -2.72 -6.41 19.64
N LYS A 215 -2.22 -7.63 19.38
CA LYS A 215 -2.78 -8.86 19.93
C LYS A 215 -2.68 -8.97 21.45
N ASP A 216 -1.70 -8.30 22.04
CA ASP A 216 -1.42 -8.24 23.49
C ASP A 216 -1.75 -6.88 24.11
N ASP A 217 -2.68 -6.12 23.51
CA ASP A 217 -3.25 -4.91 24.11
C ASP A 217 -3.83 -5.22 25.52
N PRO A 218 -3.27 -4.64 26.60
CA PRO A 218 -3.71 -4.92 27.97
C PRO A 218 -4.92 -4.08 28.40
N GLU A 219 -5.27 -3.03 27.66
CA GLU A 219 -6.34 -2.08 28.01
C GLU A 219 -7.63 -2.40 27.26
N MET A 220 -7.53 -2.68 25.97
CA MET A 220 -8.64 -3.04 25.09
C MET A 220 -8.37 -4.42 24.48
N PRO A 221 -9.14 -5.47 24.80
CA PRO A 221 -8.89 -6.78 24.20
C PRO A 221 -9.04 -6.74 22.67
N GLU A 222 -8.02 -7.24 21.96
CA GLU A 222 -8.02 -7.36 20.49
C GLU A 222 -9.26 -8.05 19.93
N ALA A 223 -9.79 -9.01 20.69
CA ALA A 223 -11.00 -9.76 20.38
C ALA A 223 -12.21 -8.86 20.09
N GLU A 224 -12.28 -7.64 20.66
CA GLU A 224 -13.37 -6.70 20.39
C GLU A 224 -13.30 -6.12 18.96
N THR A 225 -12.10 -5.77 18.47
CA THR A 225 -11.93 -5.37 17.07
C THR A 225 -12.14 -6.56 16.14
N ALA A 226 -11.60 -7.73 16.48
CA ALA A 226 -11.80 -8.95 15.68
C ALA A 226 -13.28 -9.31 15.56
N LYS A 227 -14.06 -9.18 16.65
CA LYS A 227 -15.51 -9.39 16.67
C LYS A 227 -16.25 -8.40 15.77
N ALA A 228 -15.86 -7.12 15.77
CA ALA A 228 -16.44 -6.12 14.87
C ALA A 228 -16.18 -6.44 13.39
N VAL A 229 -14.94 -6.80 13.05
CA VAL A 229 -14.55 -7.23 11.71
C VAL A 229 -15.31 -8.49 11.29
N GLN A 230 -15.45 -9.47 12.18
CA GLN A 230 -16.18 -10.70 11.89
C GLN A 230 -17.66 -10.42 11.65
N ALA A 231 -18.30 -9.55 12.45
CA ALA A 231 -19.69 -9.17 12.24
C ALA A 231 -19.93 -8.50 10.86
N LEU A 232 -18.99 -7.67 10.39
CA LEU A 232 -19.02 -7.14 9.03
C LEU A 232 -18.92 -8.26 7.98
N LYS A 233 -17.96 -9.18 8.15
CA LYS A 233 -17.78 -10.32 7.23
C LYS A 233 -19.03 -11.20 7.17
N ASP A 234 -19.63 -11.49 8.32
CA ASP A 234 -20.87 -12.27 8.44
C ASP A 234 -22.06 -11.57 7.76
N ALA A 235 -22.08 -10.23 7.75
CA ALA A 235 -23.03 -9.41 6.99
C ALA A 235 -22.73 -9.34 5.46
N GLY A 236 -21.73 -10.09 4.99
CA GLY A 236 -21.33 -10.17 3.59
C GLY A 236 -20.34 -9.09 3.13
N CYS A 237 -19.65 -8.41 4.06
CA CYS A 237 -18.57 -7.50 3.72
C CYS A 237 -17.35 -8.29 3.23
N SER A 238 -16.88 -8.00 2.01
CA SER A 238 -15.61 -8.56 1.50
C SER A 238 -14.46 -7.56 1.51
N CYS A 239 -14.72 -6.27 1.76
CA CYS A 239 -13.75 -5.19 1.66
C CYS A 239 -13.18 -4.73 3.01
N VAL A 240 -13.63 -5.30 4.14
CA VAL A 240 -13.04 -4.98 5.45
C VAL A 240 -11.63 -5.56 5.55
N LYS A 241 -10.66 -4.69 5.81
CA LYS A 241 -9.27 -5.06 6.10
C LYS A 241 -9.06 -5.04 7.62
N TYR A 242 -8.27 -5.99 8.11
CA TYR A 242 -7.91 -6.07 9.52
C TYR A 242 -6.43 -6.39 9.67
N GLU A 243 -5.70 -5.52 10.35
CA GLU A 243 -4.28 -5.67 10.64
C GLU A 243 -4.09 -5.88 12.15
N GLY A 244 -3.79 -7.11 12.54
CA GLY A 244 -3.46 -7.47 13.92
C GLY A 244 -1.95 -7.57 14.12
N PHE A 245 -1.37 -6.66 14.91
CA PHE A 245 0.05 -6.72 15.27
C PHE A 245 0.32 -7.85 16.26
N THR A 246 1.45 -8.55 16.10
CA THR A 246 1.74 -9.74 16.91
C THR A 246 2.13 -9.38 18.34
N ALA A 247 1.86 -10.28 19.29
CA ALA A 247 2.24 -10.07 20.70
C ALA A 247 3.75 -9.83 20.86
N GLY A 248 4.12 -8.86 21.69
CA GLY A 248 5.52 -8.45 21.93
C GLY A 248 6.17 -7.66 20.79
N SER A 249 5.43 -7.31 19.73
CA SER A 249 5.98 -6.55 18.60
C SER A 249 6.00 -5.04 18.81
N MET A 250 5.38 -4.55 19.89
CA MET A 250 5.29 -3.13 20.22
C MET A 250 5.66 -2.89 21.68
N PRO A 251 6.36 -1.78 22.01
CA PRO A 251 6.68 -1.43 23.40
C PRO A 251 5.44 -1.07 24.21
N GLU A 252 4.46 -0.41 23.57
CA GLU A 252 3.16 -0.05 24.16
C GLU A 252 2.03 -0.63 23.29
N PRO A 253 1.59 -1.89 23.53
CA PRO A 253 0.61 -2.57 22.67
C PRO A 253 -0.72 -1.83 22.50
N HIS A 254 -1.18 -1.09 23.51
CA HIS A 254 -2.40 -0.29 23.40
C HIS A 254 -2.26 0.85 22.37
N LYS A 255 -1.05 1.41 22.22
CA LYS A 255 -0.75 2.52 21.32
C LYS A 255 -0.48 2.08 19.88
N VAL A 256 -1.30 1.18 19.36
CA VAL A 256 -1.18 0.64 17.99
C VAL A 256 -1.07 1.75 16.92
N TRP A 257 -1.68 2.91 17.17
CA TRP A 257 -1.65 4.06 16.28
C TRP A 257 -0.24 4.62 16.03
N GLU A 258 0.70 4.50 16.97
CA GLU A 258 2.10 4.93 16.75
C GLU A 258 2.73 4.12 15.61
N ARG A 259 2.39 2.83 15.52
CA ARG A 259 2.82 2.00 14.41
C ARG A 259 2.06 2.35 13.14
N VAL A 260 0.74 2.55 13.20
CA VAL A 260 -0.08 2.93 12.04
C VAL A 260 0.41 4.22 11.40
N TYR A 261 0.75 5.25 12.18
CA TYR A 261 1.29 6.51 11.65
C TYR A 261 2.78 6.42 11.25
N SER A 262 3.49 5.36 11.62
CA SER A 262 4.83 5.11 11.08
C SER A 262 4.82 4.44 9.70
N ILE A 263 3.67 3.93 9.25
CA ILE A 263 3.51 3.25 7.96
C ILE A 263 2.65 4.12 7.03
N GLY A 264 3.14 4.44 5.84
CA GLY A 264 2.40 5.27 4.87
C GLY A 264 1.19 4.57 4.23
N THR A 265 1.18 3.23 4.26
CA THR A 265 0.18 2.37 3.61
C THR A 265 -1.29 2.69 3.95
N PRO A 266 -1.69 2.86 5.23
CA PRO A 266 -3.08 3.13 5.61
C PRO A 266 -3.55 4.49 5.07
N TYR A 267 -2.67 5.49 5.10
CA TYR A 267 -2.92 6.80 4.54
C TYR A 267 -3.15 6.72 3.03
N ASN A 268 -2.26 6.07 2.29
CA ASN A 268 -2.40 5.94 0.83
C ASN A 268 -3.72 5.24 0.49
N TRP A 269 -4.00 4.12 1.15
CA TRP A 269 -5.22 3.37 0.94
C TRP A 269 -6.46 4.23 1.17
N MET A 270 -6.51 4.99 2.26
CA MET A 270 -7.64 5.87 2.59
C MET A 270 -7.90 6.89 1.47
N PHE A 271 -6.84 7.50 0.92
CA PHE A 271 -6.96 8.50 -0.14
C PHE A 271 -7.36 7.93 -1.51
N THR A 272 -7.25 6.62 -1.72
CA THR A 272 -7.82 5.96 -2.90
C THR A 272 -9.33 5.70 -2.79
N GLN A 273 -9.94 5.96 -1.62
CA GLN A 273 -11.36 5.73 -1.39
C GLN A 273 -12.21 6.96 -1.73
N SER A 274 -13.38 6.73 -2.31
CA SER A 274 -14.41 7.74 -2.54
C SER A 274 -15.80 7.10 -2.56
N LEU A 275 -16.81 7.84 -2.10
CA LEU A 275 -18.21 7.41 -2.21
C LEU A 275 -18.67 7.27 -3.68
N THR A 276 -18.12 8.04 -4.61
CA THR A 276 -18.46 7.90 -6.04
C THR A 276 -18.06 6.53 -6.59
N ARG A 277 -16.87 6.04 -6.20
CA ARG A 277 -16.35 4.71 -6.57
C ARG A 277 -17.29 3.58 -6.14
N THR A 278 -17.94 3.70 -4.98
CA THR A 278 -18.86 2.69 -4.46
C THR A 278 -20.32 2.97 -4.78
N GLN A 279 -20.62 4.00 -5.60
CA GLN A 279 -21.97 4.55 -5.80
C GLN A 279 -22.71 4.76 -4.46
N HIS A 280 -22.01 5.36 -3.51
CA HIS A 280 -22.45 5.60 -2.13
C HIS A 280 -22.85 4.30 -1.43
N GLY A 281 -21.93 3.32 -1.44
CA GLY A 281 -22.07 2.02 -0.75
C GLY A 281 -22.97 0.99 -1.43
N LYS A 282 -23.44 1.24 -2.66
CA LYS A 282 -24.19 0.25 -3.45
C LYS A 282 -23.30 -0.83 -4.05
N LEU A 283 -22.10 -0.44 -4.49
CA LEU A 283 -21.13 -1.35 -5.10
C LEU A 283 -20.10 -1.82 -4.07
N ASN A 284 -19.67 -3.07 -4.23
CA ASN A 284 -18.59 -3.66 -3.45
C ASN A 284 -17.24 -3.07 -3.88
N PRO A 285 -16.47 -2.45 -2.98
CA PRO A 285 -15.19 -1.84 -3.31
C PRO A 285 -14.18 -2.79 -3.98
N ASN A 286 -14.16 -4.07 -3.60
CA ASN A 286 -13.24 -5.08 -4.16
C ASN A 286 -13.42 -5.30 -5.66
N MET A 287 -14.58 -4.92 -6.21
CA MET A 287 -14.91 -5.10 -7.62
C MET A 287 -14.48 -3.91 -8.48
N MET A 288 -13.98 -2.84 -7.85
CA MET A 288 -13.76 -1.55 -8.47
C MET A 288 -12.27 -1.27 -8.64
N PHE A 289 -11.93 -0.46 -9.65
CA PHE A 289 -10.58 -0.02 -9.94
C PHE A 289 -10.46 1.51 -9.94
N SER A 290 -9.24 2.01 -9.97
CA SER A 290 -8.90 3.41 -10.20
C SER A 290 -7.75 3.48 -11.20
N HIS A 291 -7.65 4.55 -11.98
CA HIS A 291 -6.62 4.67 -13.01
C HIS A 291 -5.98 6.06 -13.03
N TYR A 292 -4.69 6.09 -13.37
CA TYR A 292 -3.85 7.30 -13.36
C TYR A 292 -2.94 7.27 -14.59
N PRO A 293 -3.14 8.18 -15.56
CA PRO A 293 -2.23 8.31 -16.69
C PRO A 293 -0.83 8.72 -16.22
N VAL A 294 0.19 8.14 -16.85
CA VAL A 294 1.60 8.52 -16.69
C VAL A 294 2.19 8.82 -18.09
N LYS A 295 3.52 8.84 -18.26
CA LYS A 295 4.16 9.09 -19.56
C LYS A 295 4.06 7.88 -20.52
N TYR A 296 4.28 8.15 -21.80
CA TYR A 296 4.33 7.15 -22.89
C TYR A 296 3.08 6.28 -23.05
N ASN A 297 1.89 6.85 -22.88
CA ASN A 297 0.61 6.13 -22.99
C ASN A 297 0.49 4.95 -22.00
N ILE A 298 1.24 5.00 -20.90
CA ILE A 298 1.08 4.06 -19.80
C ILE A 298 0.00 4.61 -18.87
N THR A 299 -0.87 3.72 -18.41
CA THR A 299 -1.83 3.99 -17.36
C THR A 299 -1.61 3.01 -16.21
N ARG A 300 -1.41 3.54 -15.00
CA ARG A 300 -1.48 2.73 -13.79
C ARG A 300 -2.95 2.45 -13.50
N VAL A 301 -3.30 1.18 -13.34
CA VAL A 301 -4.61 0.76 -12.85
C VAL A 301 -4.41 0.07 -11.50
N MET A 302 -5.25 0.38 -10.53
CA MET A 302 -5.16 -0.22 -9.19
C MET A 302 -6.51 -0.67 -8.71
N ASP A 303 -6.52 -1.75 -7.96
CA ASP A 303 -7.74 -2.26 -7.35
C ASP A 303 -7.99 -1.68 -5.95
N PHE A 304 -8.77 -2.38 -5.12
CA PHE A 304 -9.06 -1.95 -3.75
C PHE A 304 -7.93 -2.24 -2.76
N GLY A 305 -7.15 -3.29 -3.01
CA GLY A 305 -6.00 -3.71 -2.20
C GLY A 305 -4.85 -2.72 -2.25
N MET A 306 -4.83 -1.84 -3.27
CA MET A 306 -3.68 -1.10 -3.79
C MET A 306 -2.76 -1.95 -4.66
N ASP A 307 -3.25 -3.10 -5.13
CA ASP A 307 -2.53 -3.92 -6.09
C ASP A 307 -2.58 -3.23 -7.44
N THR A 308 -1.42 -3.12 -8.08
CA THR A 308 -1.25 -2.35 -9.30
C THR A 308 -1.04 -3.26 -10.51
N LEU A 309 -1.57 -2.81 -11.63
CA LEU A 309 -1.22 -3.31 -12.94
C LEU A 309 -0.99 -2.11 -13.86
N TRP A 310 -0.27 -2.34 -14.95
CA TRP A 310 0.11 -1.28 -15.88
C TRP A 310 -0.41 -1.59 -17.28
N VAL A 311 -0.96 -0.59 -17.96
CA VAL A 311 -1.45 -0.74 -19.32
C VAL A 311 -0.70 0.21 -20.24
N LEU A 312 0.12 -0.34 -21.13
CA LEU A 312 0.72 0.39 -22.26
C LEU A 312 -0.25 0.29 -23.44
N ASP A 313 -0.92 1.40 -23.77
CA ASP A 313 -1.90 1.46 -24.85
C ASP A 313 -1.31 2.02 -26.15
N LEU A 314 -1.31 1.21 -27.22
CA LEU A 314 -0.85 1.57 -28.56
C LEU A 314 -2.01 1.67 -29.56
N GLY A 315 -3.26 1.72 -29.07
CA GLY A 315 -4.48 1.82 -29.87
C GLY A 315 -4.89 0.48 -30.49
N LYS A 316 -4.10 -0.12 -31.39
CA LYS A 316 -4.49 -1.44 -31.95
C LYS A 316 -4.19 -2.60 -31.01
N GLU A 317 -3.17 -2.43 -30.19
CA GLU A 317 -2.64 -3.43 -29.27
C GLU A 317 -2.40 -2.76 -27.91
N ALA A 318 -2.55 -3.51 -26.82
CA ALA A 318 -2.17 -3.05 -25.50
C ALA A 318 -1.44 -4.15 -24.72
N LEU A 319 -0.42 -3.76 -23.97
CA LEU A 319 0.30 -4.64 -23.06
C LEU A 319 -0.20 -4.38 -21.65
N VAL A 320 -0.67 -5.44 -21.00
CA VAL A 320 -1.11 -5.43 -19.61
C VAL A 320 -0.01 -6.10 -18.78
N ILE A 321 0.69 -5.33 -17.95
CA ILE A 321 1.75 -5.83 -17.07
C ILE A 321 1.15 -6.07 -15.69
N ASP A 322 1.17 -7.32 -15.25
CA ASP A 322 0.38 -7.85 -14.14
C ASP A 322 -1.14 -7.58 -14.28
N THR A 323 -1.97 -8.08 -13.38
CA THR A 323 -3.44 -8.04 -13.51
C THR A 323 -4.18 -7.74 -12.21
N ALA A 324 -3.47 -7.37 -11.14
CA ALA A 324 -3.99 -7.13 -9.80
C ALA A 324 -4.78 -8.33 -9.21
N MET A 325 -5.29 -8.18 -7.98
CA MET A 325 -6.15 -9.19 -7.35
C MET A 325 -7.57 -9.19 -7.95
N GLY A 326 -8.07 -8.03 -8.38
CA GLY A 326 -9.32 -7.90 -9.13
C GLY A 326 -10.52 -8.53 -8.40
N GLY A 327 -10.67 -8.26 -7.10
CA GLY A 327 -11.73 -8.85 -6.28
C GLY A 327 -11.63 -10.36 -6.16
N SER A 328 -10.41 -10.88 -6.03
CA SER A 328 -10.09 -12.31 -6.08
C SER A 328 -10.53 -12.97 -7.40
N GLY A 329 -10.33 -12.24 -8.51
CA GLY A 329 -10.71 -12.63 -9.87
C GLY A 329 -12.20 -12.53 -10.20
N ALA A 330 -13.02 -11.97 -9.31
CA ALA A 330 -14.44 -11.75 -9.56
C ALA A 330 -14.72 -10.45 -10.35
N ALA A 331 -13.84 -9.45 -10.26
CA ALA A 331 -14.01 -8.16 -10.92
C ALA A 331 -13.90 -8.26 -12.45
N ASP A 332 -14.66 -7.44 -13.16
CA ASP A 332 -14.59 -7.35 -14.62
C ASP A 332 -13.52 -6.34 -15.05
N LEU A 333 -12.25 -6.76 -14.94
CA LEU A 333 -11.09 -5.96 -15.34
C LEU A 333 -11.18 -5.54 -16.82
N TYR A 334 -11.55 -6.45 -17.73
CA TYR A 334 -11.64 -6.11 -19.15
C TYR A 334 -12.68 -5.02 -19.42
N ALA A 335 -13.88 -5.11 -18.85
CA ALA A 335 -14.89 -4.06 -19.00
C ALA A 335 -14.36 -2.72 -18.48
N TYR A 336 -13.69 -2.71 -17.32
CA TYR A 336 -13.10 -1.49 -16.78
C TYR A 336 -12.03 -0.90 -17.71
N LEU A 337 -11.09 -1.71 -18.21
CA LEU A 337 -10.06 -1.26 -19.14
C LEU A 337 -10.68 -0.73 -20.44
N ARG A 338 -11.65 -1.44 -21.01
CA ARG A 338 -12.34 -1.07 -22.24
C ARG A 338 -13.06 0.28 -22.14
N GLU A 339 -13.69 0.56 -21.00
CA GLU A 339 -14.50 1.76 -20.81
C GLU A 339 -13.69 2.97 -20.37
N ASN A 340 -12.56 2.76 -19.67
CA ASN A 340 -11.87 3.84 -18.95
C ASN A 340 -10.40 4.04 -19.34
N VAL A 341 -9.74 3.03 -19.93
CA VAL A 341 -8.27 3.04 -20.10
C VAL A 341 -7.89 2.93 -21.58
N LEU A 342 -8.46 1.98 -22.30
CA LEU A 342 -8.11 1.73 -23.70
C LEU A 342 -8.71 2.80 -24.61
N THR A 343 -7.86 3.44 -25.42
CA THR A 343 -8.27 4.37 -26.47
C THR A 343 -9.04 3.67 -27.59
N ASN A 344 -8.80 2.37 -27.78
CA ASN A 344 -9.56 1.50 -28.66
C ASN A 344 -10.17 0.34 -27.87
N PRO A 345 -11.50 0.32 -27.70
CA PRO A 345 -12.21 -0.74 -26.98
C PRO A 345 -12.03 -2.17 -27.54
N ASP A 346 -11.49 -2.30 -28.75
CA ASP A 346 -11.30 -3.56 -29.45
C ASP A 346 -9.84 -4.03 -29.56
N ALA A 347 -8.92 -3.34 -28.89
CA ALA A 347 -7.49 -3.65 -28.91
C ALA A 347 -7.20 -5.13 -28.58
N GLU A 348 -6.21 -5.71 -29.27
CA GLU A 348 -5.65 -7.00 -28.90
C GLU A 348 -4.77 -6.86 -27.66
N LEU A 349 -4.79 -7.86 -26.79
CA LEU A 349 -4.12 -7.80 -25.49
C LEU A 349 -2.97 -8.81 -25.41
N ASP A 350 -1.80 -8.35 -24.96
CA ASP A 350 -0.75 -9.21 -24.43
C ASP A 350 -0.69 -9.02 -22.90
N ILE A 351 -0.45 -10.10 -22.16
CA ILE A 351 -0.27 -10.05 -20.70
C ILE A 351 1.19 -10.37 -20.38
N LEU A 352 1.84 -9.56 -19.55
CA LEU A 352 3.23 -9.74 -19.14
C LEU A 352 3.31 -9.77 -17.61
N LEU A 353 3.66 -10.93 -17.03
CA LEU A 353 3.65 -11.12 -15.59
C LEU A 353 5.05 -10.94 -15.01
N THR A 354 5.16 -10.13 -13.95
CA THR A 354 6.40 -9.96 -13.19
C THR A 354 6.73 -11.21 -12.37
N HIS A 355 5.69 -11.84 -11.81
CA HIS A 355 5.77 -13.07 -11.03
C HIS A 355 4.37 -13.71 -10.82
N LYS A 356 4.30 -14.84 -10.09
CA LYS A 356 3.10 -15.70 -9.98
C LYS A 356 2.09 -15.40 -8.87
N HIS A 357 2.28 -14.42 -7.97
CA HIS A 357 1.36 -14.30 -6.83
C HIS A 357 -0.01 -13.77 -7.23
N GLY A 358 -1.03 -14.14 -6.43
CA GLY A 358 -2.44 -13.92 -6.74
C GLY A 358 -2.81 -12.45 -6.97
N ASP A 359 -2.25 -11.57 -6.17
CA ASP A 359 -2.36 -10.13 -6.29
C ASP A 359 -1.74 -9.56 -7.59
N HIS A 360 -1.11 -10.39 -8.42
CA HIS A 360 -0.61 -10.02 -9.75
C HIS A 360 -1.28 -10.79 -10.90
N ILE A 361 -1.97 -11.91 -10.64
CA ILE A 361 -2.46 -12.81 -11.70
C ILE A 361 -3.99 -13.02 -11.72
N LEU A 362 -4.72 -12.61 -10.68
CA LEU A 362 -6.11 -13.01 -10.53
C LEU A 362 -7.07 -12.23 -11.45
N GLY A 363 -6.65 -11.14 -12.10
CA GLY A 363 -7.43 -10.45 -13.12
C GLY A 363 -7.47 -11.15 -14.49
N ILE A 364 -6.58 -12.12 -14.74
CA ILE A 364 -6.47 -12.86 -16.01
C ILE A 364 -7.80 -13.47 -16.52
N PRO A 365 -8.66 -14.10 -15.68
CA PRO A 365 -9.88 -14.73 -16.18
C PRO A 365 -10.84 -13.73 -16.85
N SER A 366 -10.92 -12.49 -16.37
CA SER A 366 -11.72 -11.44 -17.03
C SER A 366 -11.15 -11.08 -18.40
N LEU A 367 -9.82 -10.92 -18.49
CA LEU A 367 -9.15 -10.61 -19.76
C LEU A 367 -9.32 -11.74 -20.79
N LEU A 368 -9.17 -13.01 -20.39
CA LEU A 368 -9.34 -14.16 -21.29
C LEU A 368 -10.76 -14.29 -21.84
N LYS A 369 -11.78 -14.04 -21.00
CA LYS A 369 -13.20 -14.07 -21.42
C LYS A 369 -13.53 -13.09 -22.54
N SER A 370 -12.74 -12.02 -22.71
CA SER A 370 -12.91 -11.06 -23.80
C SER A 370 -12.63 -11.65 -25.19
N GLY A 371 -11.84 -12.73 -25.26
CA GLY A 371 -11.31 -13.27 -26.53
C GLY A 371 -10.22 -12.43 -27.18
N LYS A 372 -9.77 -11.33 -26.56
CA LYS A 372 -8.76 -10.39 -27.10
C LYS A 372 -7.32 -10.74 -26.73
N VAL A 373 -7.11 -11.59 -25.71
CA VAL A 373 -5.76 -11.97 -25.26
C VAL A 373 -5.10 -12.85 -26.32
N ARG A 374 -3.90 -12.47 -26.75
CA ARG A 374 -3.10 -13.21 -27.73
C ARG A 374 -2.11 -14.15 -27.07
N ARG A 375 -1.48 -13.71 -25.97
CA ARG A 375 -0.45 -14.43 -25.23
C ARG A 375 -0.27 -13.88 -23.83
N THR A 376 0.21 -14.73 -22.95
CA THR A 376 0.56 -14.41 -21.56
C THR A 376 1.99 -14.85 -21.31
N TYR A 377 2.85 -13.91 -20.95
CA TYR A 377 4.27 -14.15 -20.69
C TYR A 377 4.52 -14.35 -19.19
N ILE A 378 5.31 -15.37 -18.85
CA ILE A 378 5.77 -15.62 -17.48
C ILE A 378 7.15 -16.29 -17.48
N HIS A 379 7.94 -16.05 -16.43
CA HIS A 379 9.20 -16.76 -16.24
C HIS A 379 8.95 -18.27 -15.99
N PRO A 380 9.74 -19.19 -16.59
CA PRO A 380 9.51 -20.63 -16.46
C PRO A 380 9.56 -21.13 -15.02
N ASP A 381 10.38 -20.53 -14.15
CA ASP A 381 10.49 -20.94 -12.73
C ASP A 381 9.21 -20.66 -11.91
N ASP A 382 8.34 -19.76 -12.39
CA ASP A 382 7.07 -19.42 -11.76
C ASP A 382 5.87 -20.11 -12.45
N ARG A 383 6.09 -20.72 -13.63
CA ARG A 383 5.04 -21.24 -14.51
C ARG A 383 4.21 -22.37 -13.88
N GLU A 384 4.84 -23.31 -13.18
CA GLU A 384 4.13 -24.48 -12.64
C GLU A 384 3.10 -24.08 -11.58
N GLU A 385 3.51 -23.28 -10.59
CA GLU A 385 2.65 -22.84 -9.51
C GLU A 385 1.61 -21.81 -9.98
N PHE A 386 1.97 -20.96 -10.94
CA PHE A 386 1.01 -20.11 -11.64
C PHE A 386 -0.12 -20.94 -12.29
N VAL A 387 0.23 -21.96 -13.09
CA VAL A 387 -0.76 -22.84 -13.74
C VAL A 387 -1.58 -23.60 -12.70
N SER A 388 -0.94 -24.09 -11.64
CA SER A 388 -1.62 -24.77 -10.53
C SER A 388 -2.68 -23.87 -9.88
N THR A 389 -2.32 -22.62 -9.59
CA THR A 389 -3.23 -21.62 -9.01
C THR A 389 -4.40 -21.34 -9.95
N MET A 390 -4.13 -21.00 -11.21
CA MET A 390 -5.19 -20.68 -12.18
C MET A 390 -6.13 -21.85 -12.45
N LYS A 391 -5.61 -23.08 -12.44
CA LYS A 391 -6.42 -24.30 -12.53
C LYS A 391 -7.28 -24.52 -11.29
N SER A 392 -6.73 -24.34 -10.09
CA SER A 392 -7.44 -24.56 -8.83
C SER A 392 -8.59 -23.57 -8.63
N TYR A 393 -8.36 -22.29 -8.95
CA TYR A 393 -9.33 -21.23 -8.70
C TYR A 393 -10.34 -21.06 -9.85
N PHE A 394 -9.92 -21.28 -11.10
CA PHE A 394 -10.72 -20.94 -12.28
C PHE A 394 -10.85 -22.07 -13.31
N GLY A 395 -10.21 -23.22 -13.10
CA GLY A 395 -10.22 -24.32 -14.06
C GLY A 395 -9.41 -24.06 -15.33
N LEU A 396 -8.54 -23.04 -15.35
CA LEU A 396 -7.77 -22.65 -16.53
C LEU A 396 -6.48 -23.47 -16.67
N THR A 397 -6.16 -23.87 -17.90
CA THR A 397 -4.93 -24.57 -18.26
C THR A 397 -3.89 -23.63 -18.89
N ALA A 398 -2.67 -24.11 -19.08
CA ALA A 398 -1.63 -23.36 -19.78
C ALA A 398 -2.00 -23.04 -21.25
N GLU A 399 -2.82 -23.88 -21.89
CA GLU A 399 -3.31 -23.64 -23.25
C GLU A 399 -4.37 -22.52 -23.27
N ASP A 400 -5.31 -22.55 -22.32
CA ASP A 400 -6.34 -21.50 -22.18
C ASP A 400 -5.71 -20.12 -21.99
N MET A 401 -4.61 -20.06 -21.22
CA MET A 401 -3.88 -18.83 -20.91
C MET A 401 -2.87 -18.41 -21.98
N LYS A 402 -2.63 -19.25 -23.01
CA LYS A 402 -1.70 -18.98 -24.12
C LYS A 402 -0.29 -18.62 -23.63
N LEU A 403 0.29 -19.49 -22.80
CA LEU A 403 1.52 -19.20 -22.06
C LEU A 403 2.80 -19.25 -22.91
N GLU A 404 3.54 -18.15 -22.89
CA GLU A 404 4.87 -17.99 -23.46
C GLU A 404 5.91 -17.82 -22.35
N ASN A 405 7.08 -18.45 -22.52
CA ASN A 405 8.18 -18.28 -21.57
C ASN A 405 8.97 -17.02 -21.90
N ILE A 406 9.40 -16.31 -20.85
CA ILE A 406 10.40 -15.25 -20.93
C ILE A 406 11.52 -15.56 -19.94
N VAL A 407 12.76 -15.27 -20.32
CA VAL A 407 13.93 -15.43 -19.45
C VAL A 407 14.81 -14.19 -19.50
N ASP A 408 15.80 -14.16 -18.62
CA ASP A 408 16.81 -13.10 -18.57
C ASP A 408 17.43 -12.79 -19.95
N GLY A 409 17.46 -11.50 -20.31
CA GLY A 409 18.00 -11.01 -21.56
C GLY A 409 17.06 -11.12 -22.77
N ASP A 410 15.85 -11.65 -22.60
CA ASP A 410 14.82 -11.63 -23.66
C ASP A 410 14.26 -10.22 -23.88
N THR A 411 13.52 -10.06 -24.98
CA THR A 411 12.80 -8.83 -25.31
C THR A 411 11.36 -9.15 -25.66
N VAL A 412 10.42 -8.57 -24.92
CA VAL A 412 8.98 -8.63 -25.22
C VAL A 412 8.65 -7.49 -26.17
N ARG A 413 8.03 -7.82 -27.32
CA ARG A 413 7.66 -6.85 -28.36
C ARG A 413 6.16 -6.69 -28.49
N ILE A 414 5.69 -5.44 -28.49
CA ILE A 414 4.31 -5.08 -28.78
C ILE A 414 4.26 -3.89 -29.73
N GLY A 415 3.63 -4.04 -30.89
CA GLY A 415 3.72 -3.04 -31.95
C GLY A 415 5.18 -2.70 -32.31
N SER A 416 5.54 -1.42 -32.18
CA SER A 416 6.91 -0.92 -32.36
C SER A 416 7.70 -0.75 -31.05
N GLU A 417 7.10 -1.09 -29.91
CA GLU A 417 7.71 -0.92 -28.60
C GLU A 417 8.36 -2.23 -28.13
N GLU A 418 9.43 -2.11 -27.36
CA GLU A 418 10.23 -3.23 -26.85
C GLU A 418 10.46 -3.05 -25.35
N LEU A 419 10.31 -4.14 -24.60
CA LEU A 419 10.63 -4.21 -23.17
C LEU A 419 11.70 -5.29 -22.96
N GLU A 420 12.81 -4.92 -22.33
CA GLU A 420 13.88 -5.87 -22.01
C GLU A 420 13.59 -6.58 -20.68
N VAL A 421 13.78 -7.89 -20.65
CA VAL A 421 13.53 -8.73 -19.48
C VAL A 421 14.83 -8.92 -18.69
N VAL A 422 14.79 -8.63 -17.39
CA VAL A 422 15.89 -8.91 -16.45
C VAL A 422 15.35 -9.76 -15.31
N ALA A 423 15.95 -10.93 -15.09
CA ALA A 423 15.57 -11.81 -13.99
C ALA A 423 16.15 -11.29 -12.67
N VAL A 424 15.30 -11.25 -11.64
CA VAL A 424 15.64 -10.80 -10.28
C VAL A 424 15.06 -11.80 -9.28
N PRO A 425 15.58 -13.05 -9.26
CA PRO A 425 15.07 -14.09 -8.37
C PRO A 425 15.24 -13.68 -6.90
N GLY A 426 14.18 -13.85 -6.11
CA GLY A 426 14.15 -13.43 -4.71
C GLY A 426 12.78 -13.58 -4.09
N HIS A 427 11.90 -12.60 -4.34
CA HIS A 427 10.51 -12.63 -3.91
C HIS A 427 9.82 -13.95 -4.32
N THR A 428 9.96 -14.31 -5.60
CA THR A 428 9.79 -15.67 -6.14
C THR A 428 11.04 -16.06 -6.93
N LYS A 429 11.19 -17.36 -7.24
CA LYS A 429 12.27 -17.81 -8.13
C LYS A 429 12.17 -17.23 -9.55
N GLY A 430 10.95 -17.04 -10.07
CA GLY A 430 10.71 -16.49 -11.40
C GLY A 430 10.51 -14.98 -11.46
N SER A 431 10.77 -14.25 -10.38
CA SER A 431 10.61 -12.78 -10.36
C SER A 431 11.46 -12.12 -11.44
N ALA A 432 10.84 -11.27 -12.25
CA ALA A 432 11.48 -10.52 -13.33
C ALA A 432 11.05 -9.05 -13.34
N VAL A 433 11.92 -8.21 -13.87
CA VAL A 433 11.67 -6.78 -14.08
C VAL A 433 11.76 -6.44 -15.56
N PHE A 434 11.01 -5.41 -15.99
CA PHE A 434 10.90 -5.03 -17.40
C PHE A 434 11.36 -3.60 -17.62
N PHE A 435 12.45 -3.42 -18.38
CA PHE A 435 12.95 -2.10 -18.73
C PHE A 435 12.18 -1.54 -19.93
N TYR A 436 11.69 -0.31 -19.79
CA TYR A 436 10.98 0.41 -20.83
C TYR A 436 11.27 1.92 -20.77
N LYS A 437 12.08 2.42 -21.71
CA LYS A 437 12.51 3.83 -21.74
C LYS A 437 13.23 4.22 -20.43
N ASP A 438 12.63 5.10 -19.64
CA ASP A 438 13.10 5.55 -18.31
C ASP A 438 12.20 5.01 -17.17
N TYR A 439 11.45 3.94 -17.44
CA TYR A 439 10.71 3.16 -16.47
C TYR A 439 11.24 1.73 -16.34
N ILE A 440 11.11 1.16 -15.15
CA ILE A 440 11.34 -0.27 -14.90
C ILE A 440 10.14 -0.83 -14.13
N PHE A 441 9.40 -1.75 -14.73
CA PHE A 441 8.30 -2.45 -14.04
C PHE A 441 8.89 -3.55 -13.18
N THR A 442 8.72 -3.49 -11.86
CA THR A 442 9.42 -4.40 -10.94
C THR A 442 8.54 -5.45 -10.30
N GLY A 443 7.21 -5.24 -10.29
CA GLY A 443 6.32 -5.99 -9.40
C GLY A 443 6.86 -5.93 -7.97
N ASP A 444 7.07 -7.10 -7.38
CA ASP A 444 7.56 -7.25 -6.01
C ASP A 444 9.05 -7.62 -5.92
N ALA A 445 9.78 -7.66 -7.04
CA ALA A 445 11.19 -8.10 -7.07
C ALA A 445 12.12 -7.31 -6.13
N VAL A 446 11.75 -6.05 -5.83
CA VAL A 446 12.46 -5.18 -4.89
C VAL A 446 11.55 -4.56 -3.83
N GLY A 447 10.28 -4.97 -3.76
CA GLY A 447 9.28 -4.45 -2.85
C GLY A 447 8.56 -3.18 -3.34
N SER A 448 7.42 -2.90 -2.72
CA SER A 448 6.53 -1.76 -2.96
C SER A 448 6.25 -0.95 -1.67
N GLY A 449 6.95 -1.31 -0.61
CA GLY A 449 6.71 -0.94 0.78
C GLY A 449 7.60 -1.82 1.64
N ASP A 450 7.12 -3.01 2.01
CA ASP A 450 7.95 -4.08 2.56
C ASP A 450 8.26 -5.14 1.47
N LEU A 451 9.53 -5.53 1.27
CA LEU A 451 9.85 -6.68 0.42
C LEU A 451 9.60 -7.98 1.19
N PHE A 452 8.65 -8.80 0.72
CA PHE A 452 8.36 -10.10 1.32
C PHE A 452 9.26 -11.18 0.72
N MET A 453 10.20 -11.72 1.49
CA MET A 453 11.08 -12.80 1.06
C MET A 453 10.44 -14.16 1.32
N LEU A 454 9.47 -14.53 0.49
CA LEU A 454 8.65 -15.73 0.68
C LEU A 454 9.39 -17.03 0.31
N GLU A 455 10.22 -16.99 -0.75
CA GLU A 455 10.85 -18.19 -1.32
C GLU A 455 12.38 -18.23 -1.24
N ALA A 456 13.02 -17.12 -0.90
CA ALA A 456 14.47 -17.00 -0.83
C ALA A 456 14.92 -16.39 0.50
N ALA A 457 16.18 -16.63 0.84
CA ALA A 457 16.88 -15.95 1.92
C ALA A 457 17.73 -14.79 1.36
N THR A 458 18.23 -13.92 2.25
CA THR A 458 18.97 -12.70 1.90
C THR A 458 20.19 -12.99 1.02
N ASP A 459 20.95 -14.03 1.36
CA ASP A 459 22.17 -14.46 0.65
C ASP A 459 21.87 -15.06 -0.73
N THR A 460 20.74 -15.75 -0.87
CA THR A 460 20.27 -16.26 -2.18
C THR A 460 19.65 -15.18 -3.06
N TYR A 461 19.16 -14.08 -2.47
CA TYR A 461 18.62 -12.92 -3.19
C TYR A 461 19.71 -12.00 -3.74
N LEU A 462 20.80 -11.83 -2.98
CA LEU A 462 21.88 -10.89 -3.30
C LEU A 462 22.38 -10.98 -4.76
N PRO A 463 22.63 -12.16 -5.36
CA PRO A 463 23.10 -12.22 -6.74
C PRO A 463 22.11 -11.65 -7.75
N GLY A 464 20.80 -11.86 -7.56
CA GLY A 464 19.75 -11.30 -8.42
C GLY A 464 19.65 -9.78 -8.29
N LEU A 465 19.77 -9.27 -7.07
CA LEU A 465 19.78 -7.83 -6.82
C LEU A 465 21.04 -7.14 -7.37
N GLU A 466 22.22 -7.77 -7.23
CA GLU A 466 23.47 -7.27 -7.82
C GLU A 466 23.41 -7.27 -9.34
N HIS A 467 22.84 -8.32 -9.94
CA HIS A 467 22.59 -8.39 -11.37
C HIS A 467 21.68 -7.25 -11.82
N PHE A 468 20.56 -7.01 -11.12
CA PHE A 468 19.66 -5.91 -11.44
C PHE A 468 20.34 -4.54 -11.36
N MET A 469 21.10 -4.29 -10.29
CA MET A 469 21.86 -3.04 -10.17
C MET A 469 22.90 -2.89 -11.29
N ALA A 470 23.61 -3.97 -11.65
CA ALA A 470 24.56 -3.94 -12.76
C ALA A 470 23.85 -3.61 -14.09
N GLU A 471 22.69 -4.19 -14.34
CA GLU A 471 21.84 -3.91 -15.50
C GLU A 471 21.38 -2.44 -15.54
N VAL A 472 21.04 -1.83 -14.41
CA VAL A 472 20.76 -0.38 -14.32
C VAL A 472 22.00 0.45 -14.67
N LEU A 473 23.16 0.12 -14.11
CA LEU A 473 24.41 0.88 -14.30
C LEU A 473 25.04 0.69 -15.69
N LEU A 474 24.83 -0.45 -16.34
CA LEU A 474 25.29 -0.71 -17.71
C LEU A 474 24.42 -0.01 -18.76
N ARG A 475 23.21 0.41 -18.37
CA ARG A 475 22.39 1.32 -19.16
C ARG A 475 22.85 2.75 -18.92
N ASN A 476 22.33 3.68 -19.72
CA ASN A 476 22.82 5.06 -19.74
C ASN A 476 22.75 5.70 -18.35
N GLU A 477 23.91 6.06 -17.78
CA GLU A 477 24.04 6.72 -16.46
C GLU A 477 23.25 8.03 -16.37
N ASP A 478 22.90 8.65 -17.52
CA ASP A 478 22.11 9.87 -17.61
C ASP A 478 20.59 9.65 -17.54
N VAL A 479 20.11 8.40 -17.45
CA VAL A 479 18.67 8.09 -17.34
C VAL A 479 18.27 7.94 -15.88
N ASP A 480 17.41 8.84 -15.42
CA ASP A 480 16.78 8.75 -14.11
C ASP A 480 15.61 7.76 -14.16
N TYR A 481 15.91 6.49 -13.89
CA TYR A 481 14.90 5.43 -13.89
C TYR A 481 13.96 5.54 -12.71
N GLU A 482 12.66 5.53 -13.01
CA GLU A 482 11.60 5.34 -12.02
C GLU A 482 11.16 3.87 -12.02
N LEU A 483 11.14 3.27 -10.82
CA LEU A 483 10.70 1.90 -10.59
C LEU A 483 9.18 1.88 -10.38
N LEU A 484 8.49 1.12 -11.20
CA LEU A 484 7.04 0.93 -11.19
C LEU A 484 6.71 -0.39 -10.48
N THR A 485 6.40 -0.28 -9.18
CA THR A 485 6.23 -1.41 -8.26
C THR A 485 4.86 -2.08 -8.37
N GLY A 486 4.74 -3.24 -7.72
CA GLY A 486 3.54 -4.09 -7.68
C GLY A 486 2.35 -3.52 -6.91
N HIS A 487 2.62 -2.76 -5.85
CA HIS A 487 1.60 -2.14 -5.02
C HIS A 487 1.88 -0.66 -4.78
N TRP A 488 0.86 0.09 -4.34
CA TRP A 488 0.99 1.51 -4.00
C TRP A 488 1.07 1.77 -2.48
N GLU A 489 1.88 0.99 -1.77
CA GLU A 489 2.03 1.14 -0.31
C GLU A 489 2.91 2.33 0.10
N ASN A 490 3.77 2.82 -0.80
CA ASN A 490 4.61 4.00 -0.59
C ASN A 490 4.34 5.08 -1.66
N LEU A 491 4.18 6.35 -1.25
CA LEU A 491 3.86 7.46 -2.18
C LEU A 491 5.08 8.11 -2.81
N ASN A 492 6.28 7.85 -2.30
CA ASN A 492 7.48 8.34 -2.95
C ASN A 492 7.77 7.43 -4.16
N PRO A 493 8.00 8.00 -5.36
CA PRO A 493 8.47 7.21 -6.49
C PRO A 493 9.72 6.42 -6.10
N PHE A 494 9.73 5.13 -6.42
CA PHE A 494 10.89 4.30 -6.22
C PHE A 494 11.92 4.62 -7.30
N SER A 495 13.16 4.84 -6.90
CA SER A 495 14.24 5.29 -7.79
C SER A 495 15.42 4.33 -7.77
N VAL A 496 16.41 4.59 -8.61
CA VAL A 496 17.71 3.89 -8.53
C VAL A 496 18.35 4.02 -7.14
N GLU A 497 18.09 5.11 -6.41
CA GLU A 497 18.61 5.28 -5.05
C GLU A 497 17.99 4.29 -4.06
N TYR A 498 16.68 4.03 -4.18
CA TYR A 498 16.04 2.97 -3.39
C TYR A 498 16.70 1.61 -3.64
N LEU A 499 17.03 1.31 -4.90
CA LEU A 499 17.72 0.07 -5.26
C LEU A 499 19.13 -0.01 -4.60
N ARG A 500 19.83 1.12 -4.47
CA ARG A 500 21.10 1.20 -3.72
C ARG A 500 20.89 0.94 -2.23
N HIS A 501 19.86 1.52 -1.63
CA HIS A 501 19.51 1.27 -0.23
C HIS A 501 19.18 -0.21 0.02
N MET A 502 18.43 -0.86 -0.89
CA MET A 502 18.17 -2.30 -0.84
C MET A 502 19.47 -3.12 -0.90
N LEU A 503 20.42 -2.75 -1.76
CA LEU A 503 21.71 -3.44 -1.85
C LEU A 503 22.54 -3.28 -0.56
N ILE A 504 22.54 -2.09 0.03
CA ILE A 504 23.20 -1.82 1.32
C ILE A 504 22.53 -2.64 2.44
N LEU A 505 21.20 -2.69 2.46
CA LEU A 505 20.44 -3.48 3.42
C LEU A 505 20.81 -4.97 3.36
N VAL A 506 20.70 -5.57 2.18
CA VAL A 506 20.99 -6.99 1.95
C VAL A 506 22.44 -7.32 2.34
N LYS A 507 23.41 -6.51 1.91
CA LYS A 507 24.83 -6.71 2.27
C LYS A 507 25.09 -6.52 3.76
N GLY A 508 24.46 -5.52 4.38
CA GLY A 508 24.57 -5.25 5.81
C GLY A 508 24.00 -6.39 6.67
N VAL A 509 22.88 -6.98 6.26
CA VAL A 509 22.30 -8.17 6.92
C VAL A 509 23.24 -9.37 6.81
N ILE A 510 23.79 -9.66 5.62
CA ILE A 510 24.72 -10.78 5.41
C ILE A 510 26.00 -10.62 6.24
N ARG A 511 26.52 -9.39 6.37
CA ARG A 511 27.72 -9.11 7.17
C ARG A 511 27.45 -9.06 8.68
N GLY A 512 26.18 -8.92 9.09
CA GLY A 512 25.78 -8.71 10.48
C GLY A 512 25.93 -7.26 10.97
N ASP A 513 26.07 -6.28 10.05
CA ASP A 513 26.15 -4.86 10.39
C ASP A 513 24.76 -4.24 10.67
N ILE A 514 23.71 -4.81 10.05
CA ILE A 514 22.32 -4.38 10.23
C ILE A 514 21.61 -5.39 11.13
N PRO A 515 21.07 -4.96 12.29
CA PRO A 515 20.41 -5.86 13.22
C PRO A 515 19.09 -6.38 12.63
N ILE A 516 18.76 -7.62 12.98
CA ILE A 516 17.47 -8.24 12.64
C ILE A 516 16.48 -8.01 13.77
N GLY A 517 15.35 -7.39 13.44
CA GLY A 517 14.22 -7.20 14.34
C GLY A 517 13.12 -8.24 14.13
N TYR A 518 12.05 -8.08 14.89
CA TYR A 518 10.78 -8.79 14.69
C TYR A 518 9.90 -7.99 13.75
N TYR A 519 9.22 -8.69 12.84
CA TYR A 519 8.22 -8.06 12.02
C TYR A 519 6.94 -7.81 12.81
N THR A 520 6.37 -6.62 12.66
CA THR A 520 5.27 -6.18 13.51
C THR A 520 3.92 -6.72 13.04
N ARG A 521 3.74 -6.89 11.72
CA ARG A 521 2.44 -7.23 11.10
C ARG A 521 2.16 -8.73 11.09
N LYS A 522 3.19 -9.56 10.97
CA LYS A 522 3.09 -11.01 10.88
C LYS A 522 4.26 -11.67 11.62
N PRO A 523 4.09 -12.89 12.14
CA PRO A 523 5.21 -13.64 12.70
C PRO A 523 6.35 -13.75 11.67
N GLY A 524 7.53 -13.29 12.05
CA GLY A 524 8.72 -13.35 11.22
C GLY A 524 9.75 -12.30 11.64
N ARG A 525 10.83 -12.23 10.87
CA ARG A 525 11.95 -11.31 11.09
C ARG A 525 11.89 -10.15 10.10
N TRP A 526 12.51 -9.03 10.44
CA TRP A 526 12.52 -7.83 9.63
C TRP A 526 13.87 -7.13 9.70
N ALA A 527 14.27 -6.49 8.61
CA ALA A 527 15.44 -5.61 8.57
C ALA A 527 15.14 -4.38 7.71
N GLY A 528 15.72 -3.24 8.05
CA GLY A 528 15.54 -2.00 7.28
C GLY A 528 16.77 -1.11 7.28
N TYR A 529 16.88 -0.30 6.24
CA TYR A 529 17.92 0.71 6.03
C TYR A 529 17.33 1.87 5.24
N LEU A 530 17.21 3.04 5.85
CA LEU A 530 16.54 4.21 5.26
C LEU A 530 15.11 3.86 4.81
N ASP A 531 14.81 3.95 3.51
CA ASP A 531 13.51 3.61 2.92
C ASP A 531 13.41 2.13 2.47
N ALA A 532 14.53 1.41 2.41
CA ALA A 532 14.60 0.00 2.07
C ALA A 532 14.30 -0.88 3.28
N ASN A 533 13.51 -1.94 3.09
CA ASN A 533 13.20 -2.88 4.16
C ASN A 533 12.71 -4.24 3.61
N ILE A 534 12.94 -5.29 4.41
CA ILE A 534 12.68 -6.68 4.03
C ILE A 534 12.01 -7.42 5.20
N PHE A 535 10.95 -8.15 4.89
CA PHE A 535 10.29 -9.11 5.77
C PHE A 535 10.70 -10.55 5.42
N TYR A 536 11.08 -11.31 6.46
CA TYR A 536 11.50 -12.70 6.38
C TYR A 536 10.53 -13.59 7.17
N PRO A 537 9.56 -14.25 6.51
CA PRO A 537 8.64 -15.18 7.18
C PRO A 537 9.31 -16.46 7.70
N TYR A 538 10.43 -16.87 7.09
CA TYR A 538 11.10 -18.14 7.38
C TYR A 538 12.56 -17.92 7.81
N ALA A 539 13.49 -17.95 6.86
CA ALA A 539 14.92 -17.74 7.11
C ALA A 539 15.39 -16.37 6.64
N VAL A 540 16.32 -15.79 7.40
CA VAL A 540 17.03 -14.58 6.98
C VAL A 540 18.21 -14.98 6.10
N LEU A 541 18.92 -16.06 6.46
CA LEU A 541 20.07 -16.59 5.70
C LEU A 541 19.83 -18.07 5.37
N SER A 542 20.26 -18.52 4.19
CA SER A 542 19.85 -19.83 3.66
C SER A 542 20.27 -21.00 4.56
N TYR A 543 21.41 -20.87 5.26
CA TYR A 543 21.93 -21.88 6.17
C TYR A 543 21.13 -22.03 7.48
N GLU A 544 20.19 -21.13 7.77
CA GLU A 544 19.32 -21.25 8.94
C GLU A 544 18.25 -22.33 8.77
N ASN A 545 17.91 -22.68 7.52
CA ASN A 545 16.98 -23.76 7.19
C ASN A 545 17.61 -25.16 7.23
N GLU A 546 18.92 -25.26 7.47
CA GLU A 546 19.68 -26.51 7.53
C GLU A 546 19.82 -27.08 8.96
N LYS A 547 19.18 -26.46 9.94
CA LYS A 547 19.13 -26.88 11.36
C LYS A 547 17.71 -27.27 11.77
#